data_AF-A0A1F9NPA7-F1
#
_entry.id   AF-A0A1F9NPA7-F1
#
_cell.length_a   1.000
_cell.length_b   1.000
_cell.length_c   1.000
_cell.angle_alpha   90.00
_cell.angle_beta   90.00
_cell.angle_gamma   90.00
#
_symmetry.space_group_name_H-M   'P 1'
#
loop_
_entity.id
_entity.type
_entity.pdbx_description
1 polymer ?
#
loop_
_entity_poly.entity_id
_entity_poly.type
_entity_poly.pdbx_seq_one_letter_code
_entity_poly.pdbx_strand_id
1 'polypeptide(L)'
;MVDVDGRDFEVVTAGGGTIRCHLIVVATERLPNIGFLEGSGVKAGAGVLVDEYLRTNVSNIYAAGDCAEVYDINRRESRINFGWRSAIKQGQLAGENMAGGGKVYIKNTEDYFGLLYGPPLLERAGA
;
A
#
# COMPACT_ATOMS: atom_id res chain seq x y z
N MET A 1 25.00 -0.97 -6.85
CA MET A 1 25.49 -0.85 -5.45
C MET A 1 26.69 -1.76 -5.35
N VAL A 2 27.80 -1.24 -4.83
CA VAL A 2 29.01 -2.03 -4.62
C VAL A 2 29.35 -1.93 -3.14
N ASP A 3 29.51 -3.08 -2.48
CA ASP A 3 30.15 -3.14 -1.16
C ASP A 3 31.65 -2.94 -1.38
N VAL A 4 32.20 -1.87 -0.82
CA VAL A 4 33.59 -1.49 -1.09
C VAL A 4 34.51 -2.21 -0.11
N ASP A 5 34.19 -2.19 1.20
CA ASP A 5 35.06 -2.74 2.27
C ASP A 5 34.27 -3.14 3.55
N GLY A 6 32.97 -3.43 3.46
CA GLY A 6 32.14 -3.86 4.60
C GLY A 6 31.79 -2.76 5.63
N ARG A 7 32.26 -1.52 5.41
CA ARG A 7 31.93 -0.31 6.19
C ARG A 7 31.46 0.86 5.33
N ASP A 8 31.95 0.94 4.11
CA ASP A 8 31.62 1.97 3.13
C ASP A 8 30.85 1.34 1.97
N PHE A 9 29.78 2.00 1.55
CA PHE A 9 29.01 1.65 0.38
C PHE A 9 29.17 2.70 -0.72
N GLU A 10 29.16 2.26 -1.96
CA GLU A 10 29.03 3.13 -3.13
C GLU A 10 27.71 2.86 -3.88
N VAL A 11 26.90 3.91 -3.99
CA VAL A 11 25.65 3.90 -4.76
C VAL A 11 25.89 4.56 -6.11
N VAL A 12 25.75 3.77 -7.17
CA VAL A 12 25.74 4.25 -8.55
C VAL A 12 24.31 4.68 -8.88
N THR A 13 24.14 5.97 -9.19
CA THR A 13 22.85 6.55 -9.57
C THR A 13 22.52 6.21 -11.02
N ALA A 14 21.24 6.32 -11.40
CA ALA A 14 20.81 6.09 -12.80
C ALA A 14 21.50 7.03 -13.80
N GLY A 15 21.95 8.21 -13.35
CA GLY A 15 22.74 9.15 -14.17
C GLY A 15 24.24 8.84 -14.24
N GLY A 16 24.69 7.72 -13.66
CA GLY A 16 26.11 7.30 -13.67
C GLY A 16 27.00 7.94 -12.60
N GLY A 17 26.47 8.87 -11.78
CA GLY A 17 27.19 9.44 -10.64
C GLY A 17 27.30 8.47 -9.46
N THR A 18 28.33 8.63 -8.63
CA THR A 18 28.56 7.79 -7.43
C THR A 18 28.35 8.57 -6.14
N ILE A 19 27.76 7.92 -5.14
CA ILE A 19 27.54 8.47 -3.79
C ILE A 19 28.14 7.49 -2.77
N ARG A 20 29.13 7.96 -1.99
CA ARG A 20 29.70 7.20 -0.87
C ARG A 20 28.87 7.41 0.39
N CYS A 21 28.57 6.34 1.12
CA CYS A 21 27.82 6.40 2.36
C CYS A 21 28.18 5.24 3.31
N HIS A 22 27.88 5.40 4.60
CA HIS A 22 28.11 4.37 5.62
C HIS A 22 26.82 3.62 6.00
N LEU A 23 25.67 4.10 5.52
CA LEU A 23 24.35 3.52 5.75
C LEU A 23 23.51 3.70 4.51
N ILE A 24 22.88 2.62 4.07
CA ILE A 24 21.87 2.64 3.01
C ILE A 24 20.54 2.26 3.63
N VAL A 25 19.52 3.09 3.38
CA VAL A 25 18.12 2.78 3.68
C VAL A 25 17.40 2.59 2.35
N VAL A 26 16.95 1.38 2.07
CA VAL A 26 16.21 1.05 0.85
C VAL A 26 14.72 1.09 1.14
N ALA A 27 14.00 2.01 0.49
CA ALA A 27 12.55 2.20 0.64
C ALA A 27 11.88 2.27 -0.74
N THR A 28 12.11 1.26 -1.57
CA THR A 28 11.72 1.28 -3.00
C THR A 28 10.27 0.90 -3.25
N GLU A 29 9.75 -0.13 -2.57
CA GLU A 29 8.40 -0.63 -2.84
C GLU A 29 7.69 -1.12 -1.56
N ARG A 30 6.36 -1.10 -1.61
CA ARG A 30 5.49 -1.81 -0.65
C ARG A 30 4.62 -2.76 -1.47
N LEU A 31 4.71 -4.05 -1.17
CA LEU A 31 3.91 -5.09 -1.82
C LEU A 31 3.01 -5.76 -0.78
N PRO A 32 1.73 -5.97 -1.06
CA PRO A 32 0.85 -6.76 -0.20
C PRO A 32 1.37 -8.17 0.05
N ASN A 33 1.44 -8.56 1.32
CA ASN A 33 1.82 -9.92 1.70
C ASN A 33 0.59 -10.86 1.59
N ILE A 34 0.30 -11.30 0.36
CA ILE A 34 -0.88 -12.12 0.04
C ILE A 34 -0.52 -13.51 -0.50
N GLY A 35 0.76 -13.87 -0.56
CA GLY A 35 1.22 -15.15 -1.11
C GLY A 35 0.64 -16.38 -0.40
N PHE A 36 0.31 -16.26 0.89
CA PHE A 36 -0.33 -17.32 1.65
C PHE A 36 -1.74 -17.70 1.16
N LEU A 37 -2.36 -16.88 0.31
CA LEU A 37 -3.68 -17.15 -0.28
C LEU A 37 -3.61 -18.01 -1.54
N GLU A 38 -2.42 -18.37 -2.01
CA GLU A 38 -2.28 -19.26 -3.17
C GLU A 38 -3.04 -20.58 -2.95
N GLY A 39 -3.88 -20.95 -3.94
CA GLY A 39 -4.72 -22.14 -3.85
C GLY A 39 -5.96 -22.03 -2.95
N SER A 40 -6.18 -20.91 -2.25
CA SER A 40 -7.34 -20.73 -1.35
C SER A 40 -8.68 -20.49 -2.07
N GLY A 41 -8.63 -20.10 -3.35
CA GLY A 41 -9.81 -19.65 -4.11
C GLY A 41 -10.23 -18.19 -3.85
N VAL A 42 -9.56 -17.48 -2.94
CA VAL A 42 -9.70 -16.03 -2.78
C VAL A 42 -9.06 -15.33 -3.97
N LYS A 43 -9.80 -14.42 -4.61
CA LYS A 43 -9.31 -13.61 -5.73
C LYS A 43 -8.29 -12.60 -5.23
N ALA A 44 -7.14 -12.56 -5.90
CA ALA A 44 -6.05 -11.64 -5.64
C ALA A 44 -5.56 -11.01 -6.94
N GLY A 45 -5.12 -9.75 -6.86
CA GLY A 45 -4.49 -8.99 -7.92
C GLY A 45 -3.18 -8.39 -7.41
N ALA A 46 -3.11 -7.07 -7.35
CA ALA A 46 -2.05 -6.40 -6.60
C ALA A 46 -2.22 -6.64 -5.08
N GLY A 47 -3.47 -6.77 -4.61
CA GLY A 47 -3.84 -7.11 -3.23
C GLY A 47 -4.94 -8.18 -3.18
N VAL A 48 -5.52 -8.42 -2.00
CA VAL A 48 -6.75 -9.20 -1.85
C VAL A 48 -7.90 -8.39 -2.45
N LEU A 49 -8.50 -8.89 -3.53
CA LEU A 49 -9.55 -8.17 -4.24
C LEU A 49 -10.83 -8.18 -3.41
N VAL A 50 -11.34 -6.99 -3.10
CA VAL A 50 -12.59 -6.82 -2.36
C VAL A 50 -13.55 -5.85 -3.05
N ASP A 51 -14.84 -6.07 -2.82
CA ASP A 51 -15.89 -5.15 -3.24
C ASP A 51 -15.92 -3.86 -2.39
N GLU A 52 -16.85 -2.96 -2.67
CA GLU A 52 -17.05 -1.74 -1.90
C GLU A 52 -17.47 -1.99 -0.44
N TYR A 53 -17.82 -3.22 -0.06
CA TYR A 53 -18.14 -3.63 1.31
C TYR A 53 -16.97 -4.34 2.00
N LEU A 54 -15.78 -4.35 1.38
CA LEU A 54 -14.58 -5.03 1.84
C LEU A 54 -14.68 -6.57 1.88
N ARG A 55 -15.64 -7.13 1.13
CA ARG A 55 -15.85 -8.58 1.02
C ARG A 55 -14.99 -9.14 -0.10
N THR A 56 -14.40 -10.30 0.14
CA THR A 56 -13.78 -11.09 -0.93
C THR A 56 -14.87 -11.82 -1.74
N ASN A 57 -14.46 -12.53 -2.78
CA ASN A 57 -15.35 -13.45 -3.51
C ASN A 57 -15.77 -14.69 -2.69
N VAL A 58 -15.12 -14.97 -1.56
CA VAL A 58 -15.45 -16.09 -0.69
C VAL A 58 -16.34 -15.59 0.45
N SER A 59 -17.46 -16.28 0.67
CA SER A 59 -18.43 -15.89 1.69
C SER A 59 -17.80 -15.80 3.08
N ASN A 60 -18.19 -14.80 3.85
CA ASN A 60 -17.71 -14.51 5.21
C ASN A 60 -16.20 -14.22 5.33
N ILE A 61 -15.50 -13.99 4.21
CA ILE A 61 -14.09 -13.58 4.21
C ILE A 61 -14.00 -12.13 3.71
N TYR A 62 -13.29 -11.31 4.47
CA TYR A 62 -13.08 -9.89 4.23
C TYR A 62 -11.58 -9.58 4.27
N ALA A 63 -11.17 -8.47 3.64
CA ALA A 63 -9.80 -7.96 3.75
C ALA A 63 -9.80 -6.46 3.98
N ALA A 64 -8.82 -5.99 4.74
CA ALA A 64 -8.65 -4.59 5.10
C ALA A 64 -7.17 -4.28 5.34
N GLY A 65 -6.82 -3.00 5.19
CA GLY A 65 -5.46 -2.51 5.37
C GLY A 65 -4.61 -2.65 4.11
N ASP A 66 -3.30 -2.65 4.31
CA ASP A 66 -2.32 -2.61 3.23
C ASP A 66 -2.38 -3.83 2.30
N CYS A 67 -3.05 -4.92 2.71
CA CYS A 67 -3.26 -6.08 1.87
C CYS A 67 -4.47 -6.00 0.94
N ALA A 68 -5.42 -5.08 1.19
CA ALA A 68 -6.68 -5.04 0.47
C ALA A 68 -6.58 -4.18 -0.80
N GLU A 69 -7.01 -4.77 -1.92
CA GLU A 69 -7.25 -4.07 -3.17
C GLU A 69 -8.74 -3.72 -3.25
N VAL A 70 -9.06 -2.51 -2.81
CA VAL A 70 -10.44 -2.08 -2.58
C VAL A 70 -10.99 -1.37 -3.81
N TYR A 71 -12.22 -1.71 -4.19
CA TYR A 71 -12.95 -0.98 -5.22
C TYR A 71 -13.28 0.45 -4.76
N ASP A 72 -12.67 1.45 -5.41
CA ASP A 72 -12.92 2.87 -5.17
C ASP A 72 -14.09 3.33 -6.04
N ILE A 73 -15.27 3.52 -5.43
CA ILE A 73 -16.48 3.93 -6.15
C ILE A 73 -16.34 5.28 -6.87
N ASN A 74 -15.47 6.17 -6.37
CA ASN A 74 -15.28 7.50 -6.97
C ASN A 74 -14.49 7.41 -8.27
N ARG A 75 -13.59 6.42 -8.38
CA ARG A 75 -12.75 6.19 -9.57
C ARG A 75 -13.20 5.03 -10.44
N ARG A 76 -14.10 4.18 -9.94
CA ARG A 76 -14.60 2.97 -10.60
C ARG A 76 -13.48 1.98 -10.96
N GLU A 77 -12.53 1.83 -10.06
CA GLU A 77 -11.37 0.94 -10.21
C GLU A 77 -10.94 0.40 -8.84
N SER A 78 -10.30 -0.77 -8.81
CA SER A 78 -9.73 -1.34 -7.59
C SER A 78 -8.30 -0.87 -7.38
N ARG A 79 -7.94 -0.47 -6.16
CA ARG A 79 -6.59 -0.02 -5.82
C ARG A 79 -6.20 -0.38 -4.38
N ILE A 80 -4.91 -0.55 -4.18
CA ILE A 80 -4.31 -0.58 -2.84
C ILE A 80 -4.18 0.86 -2.33
N ASN A 81 -4.44 1.06 -1.04
CA ASN A 81 -4.18 2.31 -0.36
C ASN A 81 -3.38 2.06 0.92
N PHE A 82 -2.06 2.19 0.80
CA PHE A 82 -1.17 2.03 1.94
C PHE A 82 -1.37 3.14 2.96
N GLY A 83 -1.32 2.78 4.24
CA GLY A 83 -1.18 3.73 5.34
C GLY A 83 -2.20 3.56 6.45
N TRP A 84 -1.78 3.98 7.65
CA TRP A 84 -2.50 3.70 8.90
C TRP A 84 -3.94 4.23 8.93
N ARG A 85 -4.21 5.42 8.38
CA ARG A 85 -5.58 5.99 8.33
C ARG A 85 -6.52 5.12 7.49
N SER A 86 -6.04 4.70 6.32
CA SER A 86 -6.77 3.80 5.43
C SER A 86 -7.03 2.47 6.12
N ALA A 87 -6.01 1.90 6.77
CA ALA A 87 -6.11 0.63 7.47
C ALA A 87 -7.11 0.66 8.63
N ILE A 88 -7.12 1.72 9.44
CA ILE A 88 -8.11 1.89 10.53
C ILE A 88 -9.53 1.93 9.95
N LYS A 89 -9.76 2.76 8.94
CA LYS A 89 -11.08 2.95 8.34
C LYS A 89 -11.59 1.68 7.67
N GLN A 90 -10.72 0.98 6.93
CA GLN A 90 -11.06 -0.30 6.32
C GLN A 90 -11.32 -1.37 7.39
N GLY A 91 -10.48 -1.46 8.43
CA GLY A 91 -10.66 -2.46 9.50
C GLY A 91 -11.98 -2.29 10.25
N GLN A 92 -12.32 -1.06 10.62
CA GLN A 92 -13.61 -0.73 11.25
C GLN A 92 -14.79 -1.11 10.35
N LEU A 93 -14.73 -0.72 9.08
CA LEU A 93 -15.80 -1.01 8.13
C LEU A 93 -15.94 -2.50 7.83
N ALA A 94 -14.83 -3.22 7.69
CA ALA A 94 -14.84 -4.66 7.45
C ALA A 94 -15.50 -5.38 8.63
N GLY A 95 -15.14 -5.01 9.87
CA GLY A 95 -15.78 -5.55 11.08
C GLY A 95 -17.28 -5.24 11.16
N GLU A 96 -17.68 -4.01 10.82
CA GLU A 96 -19.09 -3.63 10.76
C GLU A 96 -19.86 -4.44 9.69
N ASN A 97 -19.26 -4.66 8.53
CA ASN A 97 -19.88 -5.45 7.46
C ASN A 97 -19.92 -6.94 7.76
N MET A 98 -18.91 -7.48 8.44
CA MET A 98 -18.96 -8.84 9.01
C MET A 98 -20.14 -8.99 9.98
N ALA A 99 -20.48 -7.95 10.74
CA ALA A 99 -21.61 -7.93 11.66
C ALA A 99 -22.98 -7.61 11.01
N GLY A 100 -23.02 -7.47 9.67
CA GLY A 100 -24.27 -7.22 8.93
C GLY A 100 -24.59 -5.75 8.67
N GLY A 101 -23.67 -4.81 8.91
CA GLY A 101 -23.92 -3.37 8.75
C GLY A 101 -24.15 -2.90 7.32
N GLY A 102 -23.60 -3.60 6.31
CA GLY A 102 -23.88 -3.34 4.89
C GLY A 102 -23.49 -1.94 4.39
N LYS A 103 -22.40 -1.38 4.89
CA LYS A 103 -21.90 -0.04 4.53
C LYS A 103 -20.78 -0.10 3.49
N VAL A 104 -20.80 0.86 2.57
CA VAL A 104 -19.79 0.99 1.51
C VAL A 104 -18.56 1.75 1.99
N TYR A 105 -17.40 1.41 1.45
CA TYR A 105 -16.14 2.08 1.69
C TYR A 105 -16.06 3.36 0.86
N ILE A 106 -16.06 4.50 1.55
CA ILE A 106 -15.91 5.81 0.95
C ILE A 106 -14.50 6.31 1.21
N LYS A 107 -13.71 6.49 0.15
CA LYS A 107 -12.36 7.06 0.25
C LYS A 107 -12.42 8.58 0.12
N ASN A 108 -11.90 9.29 1.12
CA ASN A 108 -11.81 10.75 1.10
C ASN A 108 -10.40 11.21 0.69
N THR A 109 -10.27 12.46 0.25
CA THR A 109 -8.97 13.07 -0.09
C THR A 109 -7.96 13.00 1.05
N GLU A 110 -8.42 13.06 2.31
CA GLU A 110 -7.55 13.00 3.49
C GLU A 110 -6.98 11.59 3.77
N ASP A 111 -7.50 10.57 3.10
CA ASP A 111 -7.10 9.17 3.25
C ASP A 111 -5.88 8.82 2.35
N TYR A 112 -5.38 9.76 1.53
CA TYR A 112 -4.19 9.56 0.69
C TYR A 112 -2.92 9.90 1.46
N PHE A 113 -2.06 8.90 1.64
CA PHE A 113 -0.79 9.03 2.38
C PHE A 113 0.11 10.17 1.86
N GLY A 114 0.14 10.42 0.55
CA GLY A 114 0.98 11.47 -0.05
C GLY A 114 0.59 12.90 0.34
N LEU A 115 -0.65 13.14 0.77
CA LEU A 115 -1.11 14.48 1.15
C LEU A 115 -0.70 14.88 2.57
N LEU A 116 -0.25 13.93 3.40
CA LEU A 116 0.22 14.21 4.77
C LEU A 116 1.56 14.95 4.79
N TYR A 117 2.42 14.70 3.81
CA TYR A 117 3.80 15.18 3.83
C TYR A 117 4.06 16.28 2.80
N GLY A 118 3.07 16.64 1.97
CA GLY A 118 3.14 17.60 0.86
C GLY A 118 4.09 17.15 -0.27
N PRO A 119 4.54 18.06 -1.16
CA PRO A 119 5.33 17.67 -2.33
C PRO A 119 6.63 16.95 -1.94
N PRO A 120 7.16 16.04 -2.78
CA PRO A 120 8.40 15.33 -2.54
C PRO A 120 9.53 16.24 -2.06
N LEU A 121 10.42 15.73 -1.19
CA LEU A 121 11.57 16.49 -0.70
C LEU A 121 12.45 17.03 -1.85
N LEU A 122 12.51 16.30 -2.97
CA LEU A 122 13.18 16.73 -4.19
C LEU A 122 12.60 18.01 -4.79
N GLU A 123 11.28 18.21 -4.72
CA GLU A 123 10.63 19.45 -5.19
C GLU A 123 10.79 20.60 -4.19
N ARG A 124 11.00 20.29 -2.91
CA ARG A 124 11.21 21.28 -1.84
C ARG A 124 12.65 21.77 -1.73
N ALA A 125 13.61 20.99 -2.25
CA ALA A 125 15.03 21.29 -2.14
C ALA A 125 15.48 22.47 -3.01
N GLY A 126 14.63 22.98 -3.92
CA GLY A 126 14.99 24.01 -4.88
C GLY A 126 16.03 23.46 -5.87
N ALA A 127 15.56 23.02 -7.04
CA ALA A 127 16.44 22.85 -8.19
C ALA A 127 17.00 24.22 -8.63
#